data_AF-A0A7W1Q751-F1
#
_entry.id   AF-A0A7W1Q751-F1
#
_cell.length_a   1.000
_cell.length_b   1.000
_cell.length_c   1.000
_cell.angle_alpha   90.00
_cell.angle_beta   90.00
_cell.angle_gamma   90.00
#
_symmetry.space_group_name_H-M   'P 1'
#
loop_
_entity.id
_entity.type
_entity.pdbx_description
1 polymer ?
#
loop_
_entity_poly.entity_id
_entity_poly.type
_entity_poly.pdbx_seq_one_letter_code
_entity_poly.pdbx_strand_id
1 'polypeptide(L)' 'MKRREIARQRMHSQRLWGIPLETPEEVVRWMAALQAQEYPAAKWSVAQRASGVSDAAMDRAFADGEILRTHILRPT' A
#
# COMPACT_ATOMS: atom_id res chain seq x y z
N MET A 1 -21.20 12.25 12.09
CA MET A 1 -20.59 10.92 11.88
C MET A 1 -20.03 10.39 13.21
N LYS A 2 -20.43 9.19 13.66
CA LYS A 2 -19.93 8.63 14.95
C LYS A 2 -18.50 8.11 14.77
N ARG A 3 -17.66 8.09 15.81
CA ARG A 3 -16.24 7.63 15.73
C ARG A 3 -16.06 6.27 15.02
N ARG A 4 -16.94 5.30 15.32
CA ARG A 4 -16.92 3.97 14.70
C ARG A 4 -17.22 4.00 13.20
N GLU A 5 -18.09 4.91 12.77
CA GLU A 5 -18.45 5.09 11.37
C GLU A 5 -17.26 5.61 10.56
N ILE A 6 -16.53 6.58 11.11
CA ILE A 6 -15.28 7.08 10.51
C ILE A 6 -14.25 5.97 10.40
N ALA A 7 -14.07 5.16 11.45
CA ALA A 7 -13.13 4.04 11.43
C ALA A 7 -13.48 3.03 10.33
N ARG A 8 -14.76 2.64 10.21
CA ARG A 8 -15.22 1.74 9.14
C ARG A 8 -14.97 2.32 7.76
N GLN A 9 -15.30 3.59 7.54
CA GLN A 9 -15.03 4.26 6.26
C GLN A 9 -13.54 4.25 5.94
N ARG A 10 -12.67 4.55 6.91
CA ARG A 10 -11.21 4.50 6.71
C ARG A 10 -10.70 3.11 6.35
N MET A 11 -11.23 2.04 6.96
CA MET A 11 -10.82 0.68 6.60
C MET A 11 -11.15 0.35 5.13
N HIS A 12 -12.33 0.76 4.65
CA HIS A 12 -12.69 0.63 3.25
C HIS A 12 -11.86 1.54 2.33
N SER A 13 -11.70 2.81 2.72
CA SER A 13 -10.89 3.78 1.96
C SER A 13 -9.42 3.39 1.89
N GLN A 14 -8.89 2.60 2.82
CA GLN A 14 -7.52 2.09 2.77
C GLN A 14 -7.41 0.71 2.13
N ARG A 15 -8.51 0.17 1.56
CA ARG A 15 -8.57 -1.16 0.94
C ARG A 15 -8.19 -2.31 1.88
N LEU A 16 -8.27 -2.09 3.19
CA LEU A 16 -8.14 -3.16 4.18
C LEU A 16 -9.42 -4.00 4.27
N TRP A 17 -10.56 -3.39 3.95
CA TRP A 17 -11.85 -4.07 3.81
C TRP A 17 -12.48 -3.77 2.45
N GLY A 18 -13.26 -4.72 1.94
CA GLY A 18 -13.96 -4.59 0.65
C GLY A 18 -13.15 -5.22 -0.49
N ILE A 19 -13.30 -4.69 -1.70
CA ILE A 19 -12.63 -5.22 -2.90
C ILE A 19 -11.14 -4.81 -2.84
N PRO A 20 -10.22 -5.80 -2.81
CA PRO A 20 -8.79 -5.54 -2.83
C PRO A 20 -8.34 -5.03 -4.20
N LEU A 21 -7.17 -4.42 -4.25
CA LEU A 21 -6.49 -4.08 -5.51
C LEU A 21 -5.77 -5.33 -6.08
N GLU A 22 -5.25 -5.24 -7.30
CA GLU A 22 -4.69 -6.41 -7.98
C GLU A 22 -3.15 -6.36 -8.05
N THR A 23 -2.58 -5.15 -8.03
CA THR A 23 -1.14 -4.96 -8.25
C THR A 23 -0.49 -4.08 -7.18
N PRO A 24 0.84 -4.20 -6.96
CA PRO A 24 1.57 -3.32 -6.04
C PRO A 24 1.43 -1.83 -6.38
N GLU A 25 1.51 -1.48 -7.66
CA GLU A 25 1.53 -0.11 -8.16
C GLU A 25 0.16 0.55 -7.92
N GLU A 26 -0.92 -0.20 -8.10
CA GLU A 26 -2.28 0.26 -7.78
C GLU A 26 -2.41 0.60 -6.30
N VAL A 27 -1.84 -0.21 -5.40
CA VAL A 27 -1.88 0.09 -3.96
C VAL A 27 -1.11 1.37 -3.65
N VAL A 28 0.10 1.52 -4.19
CA VAL A 28 0.91 2.74 -3.99
C VAL A 28 0.19 3.95 -4.56
N ARG A 29 -0.36 3.84 -5.78
CA ARG A 29 -1.15 4.89 -6.44
C ARG A 29 -2.37 5.30 -5.62
N TRP A 30 -3.11 4.32 -5.08
CA TRP A 30 -4.29 4.57 -4.26
C TRP A 30 -3.95 5.26 -2.93
N MET A 31 -2.84 4.85 -2.29
CA MET A 31 -2.37 5.44 -1.04
C MET A 31 -1.57 6.75 -1.23
N ALA A 32 -1.31 7.15 -2.48
CA ALA A 32 -0.42 8.22 -2.94
C ALA A 32 1.07 8.02 -2.58
N ALA A 33 1.38 7.59 -1.36
CA ALA A 33 2.70 7.16 -0.91
C ALA A 33 2.56 6.23 0.31
N LEU A 34 3.52 5.32 0.48
CA LEU A 34 3.65 4.53 1.70
C LEU A 34 5.05 4.72 2.29
N GLN A 35 5.11 4.77 3.61
CA GLN A 35 6.38 4.76 4.34
C GLN A 35 7.12 3.45 4.07
N ALA A 36 8.40 3.54 3.69
CA ALA A 36 9.15 2.38 3.17
C ALA A 36 10.62 2.31 3.63
N GLN A 37 10.98 2.87 4.79
CA GLN A 37 12.34 2.71 5.34
C GLN A 37 12.62 1.25 5.65
N GLU A 38 11.68 0.60 6.34
CA GLU A 38 11.67 -0.86 6.54
C GLU A 38 10.95 -1.53 5.37
N TYR A 39 11.71 -1.94 4.36
CA TYR A 39 11.15 -2.49 3.13
C TYR A 39 10.25 -3.72 3.33
N PRO A 40 10.61 -4.72 4.18
CA PRO A 40 9.71 -5.86 4.42
C PRO A 40 8.36 -5.46 5.01
N ALA A 41 8.34 -4.46 5.90
CA ALA A 41 7.09 -3.94 6.48
C ALA A 41 6.24 -3.22 5.42
N ALA A 42 6.87 -2.49 4.50
CA ALA A 42 6.19 -1.86 3.37
C ALA A 42 5.58 -2.90 2.42
N LYS A 43 6.34 -3.95 2.07
CA LYS A 43 5.86 -5.07 1.23
C LYS A 43 4.65 -5.76 1.87
N TRP A 44 4.71 -6.05 3.17
CA TRP A 44 3.57 -6.61 3.90
C TRP A 44 2.36 -5.66 3.89
N SER A 45 2.56 -4.36 4.16
CA SER A 45 1.49 -3.36 4.12
C SER A 45 0.80 -3.29 2.74
N VAL A 46 1.55 -3.41 1.64
CA VAL A 46 0.98 -3.47 0.29
C VAL A 46 0.17 -4.75 0.09
N ALA A 47 0.72 -5.91 0.44
CA ALA A 47 0.04 -7.20 0.33
C ALA A 47 -1.28 -7.26 1.13
N GLN A 48 -1.39 -6.56 2.26
CA GLN A 48 -2.62 -6.47 3.05
C GLN A 48 -3.78 -5.73 2.34
N ARG A 49 -3.51 -5.03 1.23
CA ARG A 49 -4.47 -4.20 0.48
C ARG A 49 -4.75 -4.70 -0.93
N ALA A 50 -4.06 -5.75 -1.36
CA ALA A 50 -4.18 -6.35 -2.67
C ALA A 50 -4.37 -7.87 -2.58
N SER A 51 -4.99 -8.46 -3.60
CA SER A 51 -5.11 -9.90 -3.72
C SER A 51 -3.98 -10.44 -4.59
N GLY A 52 -3.32 -11.52 -4.15
CA GLY A 52 -2.34 -12.23 -4.98
C GLY A 52 -0.98 -11.53 -5.15
N VAL A 53 -0.74 -10.39 -4.48
CA VAL A 53 0.58 -9.75 -4.47
C VAL A 53 1.55 -10.60 -3.66
N SER A 54 2.51 -11.21 -4.35
CA SER A 54 3.61 -11.96 -3.76
C SER A 54 4.80 -11.05 -3.46
N ASP A 55 5.72 -11.52 -2.61
CA ASP A 55 6.97 -10.81 -2.34
C ASP A 55 7.79 -10.59 -3.63
N ALA A 56 7.80 -11.57 -4.52
CA ALA A 56 8.48 -11.47 -5.82
C ALA A 56 7.83 -10.45 -6.76
N ALA A 57 6.49 -10.29 -6.70
CA ALA A 57 5.79 -9.27 -7.47
C ALA A 57 6.16 -7.86 -6.98
N MET A 58 6.26 -7.66 -5.65
CA MET A 58 6.74 -6.41 -5.05
C MET A 58 8.18 -6.07 -5.49
N ASP A 59 9.07 -7.06 -5.44
CA ASP A 59 10.48 -6.84 -5.79
C ASP A 59 10.64 -6.54 -7.29
N ARG A 60 9.84 -7.17 -8.15
CA ARG A 60 9.80 -6.89 -9.59
C ARG A 60 9.30 -5.48 -9.88
N ALA A 61 8.16 -5.08 -9.32
CA ALA A 61 7.61 -3.73 -9.46
C ALA A 61 8.60 -2.62 -9.10
N PHE A 62 9.37 -2.86 -8.04
CA PHE A 62 10.44 -1.94 -7.63
C PHE A 62 11.64 -1.97 -8.60
N ALA A 63 12.09 -3.16 -9.01
CA ALA A 63 13.20 -3.30 -9.95
C ALA A 63 12.92 -2.71 -11.33
N ASP A 64 11.68 -2.83 -11.80
CA ASP A 64 11.21 -2.31 -13.10
C ASP A 64 10.94 -0.80 -13.04
N GLY A 65 11.01 -0.18 -11.86
CA GLY A 65 10.82 1.26 -11.66
C GLY A 65 9.36 1.71 -11.65
N GLU A 66 8.41 0.78 -11.62
CA GLU A 66 6.98 1.08 -11.53
C GLU A 66 6.63 1.67 -10.15
N ILE A 67 7.39 1.28 -9.12
CA ILE A 67 7.36 1.87 -7.78
C ILE A 67 8.75 2.43 -7.45
N LEU A 68 8.78 3.68 -6.99
CA LEU A 68 10.01 4.33 -6.53
C LEU A 68 10.04 4.42 -4.99
N ARG A 69 11.24 4.26 -4.41
CA ARG A 69 11.51 4.57 -3.01
C ARG A 69 12.35 5.85 -2.96
N THR A 70 11.83 6.87 -2.30
CA THR A 70 12.45 8.20 -2.24
C THR A 70 12.01 8.93 -0.96
N HIS A 71 12.76 9.96 -0.56
CA HIS A 71 12.49 10.76 0.63
C HIS A 71 11.57 11.94 0.26
N ILE A 72 10.33 11.91 0.75
CA ILE A 72 9.32 12.94 0.41
C ILE A 72 8.73 13.54 1.69
N LEU A 73 7.97 12.76 2.45
CA LEU A 73 7.21 13.24 3.61
C LEU A 73 8.01 12.99 4.89
N ARG A 74 8.27 14.07 5.66
CA ARG A 74 8.90 14.01 7.00
C ARG A 74 10.19 13.17 7.04
N PRO A 75 11.26 13.66 6.41
CA PRO A 75 12.17 12.91 5.52
C PRO A 75 12.31 11.42 5.87
N THR A 76 11.25 10.67 5.55
CA THR A 76 11.18 9.21 5.61
C THR A 76 11.35 8.63 4.23
#